data_AF-A0A072PB94-F1
#
_entry.id   AF-A0A072PB94-F1
#
_cell.length_a   1.000
_cell.length_b   1.000
_cell.length_c   1.000
_cell.angle_alpha   90.00
_cell.angle_beta   90.00
_cell.angle_gamma   90.00
#
_symmetry.space_group_name_H-M   'P 1'
#
loop_
_entity.id
_entity.type
_entity.pdbx_description
1 polymer ?
#
loop_
_entity_poly.entity_id
_entity_poly.type
_entity_poly.pdbx_seq_one_letter_code
_entity_poly.pdbx_strand_id
1 'polypeptide(L)' 'NRTACIRCRRKKKRCDQKLPRCSLCETAGAECVGYDAVAKRHVPRSYVHSLEERVAYLELKLQQHGI' A
#
# COMPACT_ATOMS: atom_id res chain seq x y z
N ASN A 1 -5.14 9.06 7.16
CA ASN A 1 -3.74 9.24 7.60
C ASN A 1 -2.98 7.94 7.32
N ARG A 2 -2.12 7.88 6.28
CA ARG A 2 -1.37 6.66 5.91
C ARG A 2 0.02 6.71 6.57
N THR A 3 0.45 5.63 7.22
CA THR A 3 1.72 5.62 7.95
C THR A 3 2.91 5.50 7.00
N ALA A 4 4.03 6.17 7.29
CA ALA A 4 5.28 5.99 6.55
C ALA A 4 5.71 4.51 6.52
N CYS A 5 6.27 4.04 5.40
CA CYS A 5 6.78 2.66 5.31
C CYS A 5 7.97 2.44 6.27
N ILE A 6 8.22 1.18 6.62
CA ILE A 6 9.24 0.77 7.61
C ILE A 6 10.62 1.25 7.19
N ARG A 7 10.97 1.13 5.90
CA ARG A 7 12.28 1.57 5.39
C ARG A 7 12.48 3.09 5.55
N CYS A 8 11.49 3.90 5.16
CA CYS A 8 11.56 5.34 5.29
C CYS A 8 11.58 5.78 6.77
N ARG A 9 10.81 5.11 7.64
CA ARG A 9 10.86 5.31 9.09
C ARG A 9 12.25 5.04 9.65
N ARG A 10 12.84 3.88 9.33
CA ARG A 10 14.20 3.50 9.78
C ARG A 10 15.28 4.46 9.27
N LYS A 11 15.15 4.93 8.02
CA LYS A 11 16.11 5.88 7.42
C LYS A 11 15.84 7.34 7.80
N LYS A 12 14.81 7.63 8.60
CA LYS A 12 14.36 8.99 8.95
C LYS A 12 14.17 9.88 7.71
N LYS A 13 13.60 9.31 6.64
CA LYS A 13 13.27 10.04 5.40
C LYS A 13 11.76 10.21 5.27
N ARG A 14 11.31 11.32 4.67
CA ARG A 14 9.89 11.57 4.41
C ARG A 14 9.37 10.59 3.37
N CYS A 15 8.41 9.76 3.77
CA CYS A 15 7.69 8.85 2.87
C CYS A 15 6.58 9.64 2.15
N ASP A 16 6.54 9.60 0.82
CA ASP A 16 5.46 10.19 0.00
C ASP A 16 4.17 9.35 0.01
N GLN A 17 4.27 8.14 0.57
CA GLN A 17 3.17 7.23 0.87
C GLN A 17 2.42 6.67 -0.34
N LYS A 18 2.96 6.83 -1.56
CA LYS A 18 2.40 6.23 -2.77
C LYS A 18 2.26 4.70 -2.67
N LEU A 19 1.31 4.17 -3.44
CA LEU A 19 1.11 2.75 -3.69
C LEU A 19 1.40 2.44 -5.17
N PRO A 20 1.90 1.23 -5.50
CA PRO A 20 2.23 0.12 -4.61
C PRO A 20 3.53 0.34 -3.80
N ARG A 21 4.35 1.31 -4.19
CA ARG A 21 5.62 1.66 -3.54
C ARG A 21 5.74 3.18 -3.37
N CYS A 22 6.48 3.59 -2.35
CA CYS A 22 6.89 4.99 -2.18
C CYS A 22 8.09 5.28 -3.09
N SER A 23 8.25 6.52 -3.58
CA SER A 23 9.31 6.83 -4.56
C SER A 23 10.71 6.44 -4.04
N LEU A 24 10.98 6.65 -2.75
CA LEU A 24 12.25 6.28 -2.12
C LEU A 24 12.53 4.77 -2.07
N CYS A 25 11.49 3.93 -2.00
CA CYS A 25 11.65 2.47 -2.05
C CYS A 25 11.76 1.98 -3.49
N GLU A 26 11.02 2.62 -4.40
CA GLU A 26 11.10 2.35 -5.84
C GLU A 26 12.50 2.62 -6.40
N THR A 27 13.04 3.83 -6.20
CA THR A 27 14.41 4.17 -6.63
C THR A 27 15.47 3.28 -5.99
N ALA A 28 15.22 2.77 -4.78
CA ALA A 28 16.15 1.89 -4.09
C ALA A 28 16.00 0.41 -4.45
N GLY A 29 15.06 0.03 -5.33
CA GLY A 29 14.74 -1.37 -5.63
C GLY A 29 14.21 -2.16 -4.43
N ALA A 30 13.88 -1.50 -3.32
CA ALA A 30 13.58 -2.15 -2.05
C ALA A 30 12.08 -2.39 -1.88
N GLU A 31 11.73 -3.47 -1.17
CA GLU A 31 10.34 -3.74 -0.81
C GLU A 31 9.75 -2.60 0.06
N CYS A 32 8.54 -2.17 -0.28
CA CYS A 32 7.84 -1.10 0.43
C CYS A 32 6.82 -1.70 1.38
N VAL A 33 7.20 -1.85 2.65
CA VAL A 33 6.39 -2.53 3.68
C VAL A 33 5.84 -1.50 4.67
N GLY A 34 4.53 -1.53 4.91
CA GLY A 34 3.85 -0.77 5.95
C GLY A 34 3.74 -1.56 7.26
N TYR A 35 3.44 -0.86 8.36
CA TYR A 35 3.08 -1.48 9.64
C TYR A 35 1.60 -1.24 9.90
N ASP A 36 0.83 -2.32 10.00
CA ASP A 36 -0.56 -2.29 10.44
C ASP A 36 -0.58 -2.34 11.98
N ALA A 37 -1.04 -1.25 12.60
CA ALA A 37 -1.09 -1.13 14.05
C ALA A 37 -2.22 -1.96 14.68
N VAL A 38 -3.30 -2.24 13.94
CA VAL A 38 -4.45 -3.01 14.42
C VAL A 38 -4.10 -4.49 14.41
N ALA A 39 -3.63 -4.99 13.25
CA ALA A 39 -3.21 -6.38 13.11
C ALA A 39 -1.80 -6.66 13.66
N LYS A 40 -1.10 -5.63 14.16
CA LYS A 40 0.27 -5.68 14.70
C LYS A 40 1.26 -6.43 13.79
N ARG A 41 1.18 -6.22 12.48
CA ARG A 41 1.96 -6.96 11.49
C ARG A 41 2.53 -6.09 10.39
N HIS A 42 3.55 -6.61 9.72
CA HIS A 42 4.14 -6.02 8.52
C HIS A 42 3.31 -6.40 7.31
N VAL A 43 2.97 -5.42 6.47
CA VAL A 43 2.13 -5.64 5.29
C VAL A 43 2.80 -5.02 4.06
N PRO A 44 3.10 -5.81 3.02
CA PRO A 44 3.57 -5.27 1.75
C PRO A 44 2.53 -4.29 1.19
N ARG A 45 2.99 -3.11 0.77
CA ARG A 45 2.08 -2.10 0.21
C ARG A 45 1.53 -2.47 -1.16
N SER A 46 2.25 -3.30 -1.90
CA SER A 46 1.75 -3.93 -3.13
C SER A 46 0.52 -4.80 -2.87
N TYR A 47 0.48 -5.52 -1.74
CA TYR A 47 -0.68 -6.32 -1.38
C TYR A 47 -1.92 -5.45 -1.14
N VAL A 48 -1.77 -4.36 -0.37
CA VAL A 48 -2.86 -3.39 -0.16
C VAL A 48 -3.35 -2.84 -1.50
N HIS A 49 -2.44 -2.47 -2.39
CA HIS A 49 -2.81 -1.98 -3.73
C HIS A 49 -3.60 -3.01 -4.53
N SER A 50 -3.17 -4.28 -4.55
CA SER A 50 -3.89 -5.34 -5.26
C SER A 50 -5.29 -5.61 -4.69
N LEU A 51 -5.48 -5.42 -3.38
CA LEU A 51 -6.79 -5.52 -2.76
C LEU A 51 -7.69 -4.35 -3.18
N GLU A 52 -7.16 -3.13 -3.23
CA GLU A 52 -7.89 -1.96 -3.72
C GLU A 52 -8.32 -2.13 -5.18
N GLU A 53 -7.42 -2.59 -6.04
CA GLU A 53 -7.74 -2.90 -7.45
C GLU A 53 -8.79 -4.01 -7.56
N ARG A 54 -8.69 -5.04 -6.72
CA ARG A 54 -9.65 -6.15 -6.73
C ARG A 54 -11.03 -5.68 -6.28
N VAL A 55 -11.11 -4.84 -5.25
CA VAL A 55 -12.37 -4.25 -4.79
C VAL A 55 -12.98 -3.40 -5.90
N ALA A 56 -12.22 -2.48 -6.50
CA ALA A 56 -12.70 -1.64 -7.60
C ALA A 56 -13.22 -2.47 -8.80
N TYR A 57 -12.52 -3.54 -9.16
CA TYR A 57 -12.97 -4.46 -10.20
C TYR A 57 -14.30 -5.16 -9.84
N LEU A 58 -14.44 -5.61 -8.59
CA LEU A 58 -15.66 -6.28 -8.14
C LEU A 58 -16.83 -5.29 -8.07
N GLU A 59 -16.60 -4.07 -7.59
CA GLU A 59 -17.60 -3.00 -7.56
C GLU A 59 -18.09 -2.66 -8.96
N LEU A 60 -17.19 -2.51 -9.94
CA LEU A 60 -17.56 -2.31 -11.34
C LEU A 60 -18.44 -3.45 -11.87
N LYS A 61 -18.08 -4.69 -11.54
CA LYS A 61 -18.82 -5.87 -11.98
C LYS A 61 -20.22 -5.91 -11.35
N LEU A 62 -20.36 -5.55 -10.08
CA LEU A 62 -21.67 -5.47 -9.42
C LEU A 62 -22.56 -4.40 -10.07
N GLN A 63 -22.01 -3.22 -10.34
CA GLN A 63 -22.72 -2.14 -11.04
C GLN A 63 -23.19 -2.55 -12.44
N GLN A 64 -22.35 -3.28 -13.20
CA GLN A 64 -22.73 -3.81 -14.52
C GLN A 64 -23.93 -4.77 -14.46
N HIS A 65 -24.10 -5.47 -13.35
CA HIS A 65 -25.23 -6.38 -13.12
C HIS A 65 -26.42 -5.71 -12.41
N GLY A 66 -26.37 -4.39 -12.17
CA GLY A 66 -27.44 -3.65 -11.51
C GLY A 66 -27.62 -4.01 -10.03
N ILE A 67 -26.57 -4.53 -9.40
CA ILE A 67 -26.49 -4.81 -7.96
C ILE A 67 -25.89 -3.59 -7.25
#